data_AF-A0A3C1T5H1-F1
#
_entry.id   AF-A0A3C1T5H1-F1
#
_cell.length_a   1.000
_cell.length_b   1.000
_cell.length_c   1.000
_cell.angle_alpha   90.00
_cell.angle_beta   90.00
_cell.angle_gamma   90.00
#
_symmetry.space_group_name_H-M   'P 1'
#
loop_
_entity.id
_entity.type
_entity.pdbx_description
1 polymer ?
#
loop_
_entity_poly.entity_id
_entity_poly.type
_entity_poly.pdbx_seq_one_letter_code
_entity_poly.pdbx_strand_id
1 'polypeptide(L)'
;MGKKLLLPFFISFLFFQQAFSQTDIDGLMMQKNFFCVGPTAGYSSWKNYWEGTLKRENLNMGRVSTTNFMLMGNYGITRKLNVLFGLPYIKTKASAGQMAGQKGLQDLSLWLKWVGYEKKIAKGELQAIVLGGYSTPVNRYSPDILPLSIGLHSRTATARLMLDYQWNHWFGTVSYSYSYRNNVKLDRYTYYTTEMHYSNEVKMPDASQWNFRAGYRSDVIIAELVLNKWTTLGGFDIPRNGMPFVSNKMNATMLGLNVKYETPLNGLSVVANGSTTLAGRNVGQASGFNAGIFYIFDFGRKTKKEKTKKDGKSEK
;
A
#
# COMPACT_ATOMS: atom_id res chain seq x y z
N MET A 1 -32.20 55.61 -29.54
CA MET A 1 -32.93 55.35 -28.27
C MET A 1 -33.23 53.85 -28.19
N GLY A 2 -32.92 53.18 -27.09
CA GLY A 2 -33.30 51.77 -26.82
C GLY A 2 -32.26 50.73 -27.24
N LYS A 3 -31.36 50.26 -26.36
CA LYS A 3 -31.50 49.23 -25.30
C LYS A 3 -31.12 47.81 -25.79
N LYS A 4 -29.92 47.41 -25.34
CA LYS A 4 -29.38 46.08 -24.97
C LYS A 4 -30.29 44.87 -25.16
N LEU A 5 -29.72 43.78 -25.70
CA LEU A 5 -30.07 42.42 -25.28
C LEU A 5 -28.80 41.63 -24.97
N LEU A 6 -28.57 41.42 -23.67
CA LEU A 6 -27.53 40.59 -23.08
C LEU A 6 -27.91 39.11 -23.22
N LEU A 7 -26.98 38.30 -23.73
CA LEU A 7 -27.07 36.84 -23.72
C LEU A 7 -26.55 36.34 -22.36
N PRO A 8 -27.33 35.61 -21.54
CA PRO A 8 -26.79 35.05 -20.30
C PRO A 8 -26.06 33.73 -20.62
N PHE A 9 -24.74 33.77 -20.47
CA PHE A 9 -23.87 32.60 -20.42
C PHE A 9 -24.11 31.90 -19.07
N PHE A 10 -24.86 30.80 -19.06
CA PHE A 10 -25.10 30.01 -17.86
C PHE A 10 -23.84 29.17 -17.54
N ILE A 11 -22.89 29.76 -16.82
CA ILE A 11 -21.74 29.04 -16.25
C ILE A 11 -22.28 28.15 -15.12
N SER A 12 -22.50 26.88 -15.41
CA SER A 12 -22.74 25.84 -14.40
C SER A 12 -21.43 25.58 -13.66
N PHE A 13 -21.20 26.31 -12.57
CA PHE A 13 -20.13 26.06 -11.61
C PHE A 13 -20.44 24.75 -10.85
N LEU A 14 -20.02 23.62 -11.43
CA LEU A 14 -19.95 22.35 -10.70
C LEU A 14 -18.80 22.47 -9.70
N PHE A 15 -19.13 22.69 -8.42
CA PHE A 15 -18.23 22.48 -7.30
C PHE A 15 -17.83 20.99 -7.25
N PHE A 16 -16.82 20.61 -8.03
CA PHE A 16 -16.16 19.32 -7.88
C PHE A 16 -15.19 19.43 -6.71
N GLN A 17 -15.49 18.73 -5.62
CA GLN A 17 -14.57 18.63 -4.50
C GLN A 17 -13.32 17.87 -4.97
N GLN A 18 -12.16 18.46 -4.75
CA GLN A 18 -10.88 17.82 -4.99
C GLN A 18 -10.80 16.55 -4.14
N ALA A 19 -10.65 15.41 -4.80
CA ALA A 19 -10.48 14.13 -4.15
C ALA A 19 -9.04 13.67 -4.32
N PHE A 20 -8.50 13.07 -3.26
CA PHE A 20 -7.14 12.58 -3.23
C PHE A 20 -7.11 11.07 -3.46
N SER A 21 -6.27 10.60 -4.38
CA SER A 21 -5.89 9.18 -4.45
C SER A 21 -5.24 8.71 -3.14
N GLN A 22 -5.63 7.53 -2.66
CA GLN A 22 -5.37 7.09 -1.29
C GLN A 22 -4.90 5.66 -1.22
N THR A 23 -4.06 5.42 -0.21
CA THR A 23 -3.41 4.18 0.15
C THR A 23 -3.90 3.69 1.51
N ASP A 24 -3.58 2.44 1.85
CA ASP A 24 -3.90 1.84 3.14
C ASP A 24 -3.05 2.42 4.29
N ILE A 25 -2.00 3.18 3.99
CA ILE A 25 -1.02 3.65 4.99
C ILE A 25 -1.05 5.19 5.16
N ASP A 26 -1.84 5.92 4.37
CA ASP A 26 -2.05 7.36 4.62
C ASP A 26 -3.21 7.61 5.60
N GLY A 27 -3.27 8.81 6.16
CA GLY A 27 -4.36 9.26 7.03
C GLY A 27 -5.60 9.77 6.28
N LEU A 28 -5.71 9.57 4.96
CA LEU A 28 -6.72 10.23 4.13
C LEU A 28 -7.90 9.30 3.81
N MET A 29 -9.10 9.88 3.70
CA MET A 29 -10.35 9.16 3.45
C MET A 29 -11.03 9.56 2.15
N MET A 30 -11.65 8.58 1.48
CA MET A 30 -12.17 8.77 0.14
C MET A 30 -13.57 9.33 0.29
N GLN A 31 -13.97 10.21 -0.62
CA GLN A 31 -15.33 10.72 -0.59
C GLN A 31 -16.33 9.59 -0.86
N LYS A 32 -17.53 9.73 -0.30
CA LYS A 32 -18.60 8.75 -0.50
C LYS A 32 -18.91 8.62 -2.00
N ASN A 33 -18.98 7.37 -2.47
CA ASN A 33 -19.19 6.97 -3.87
C ASN A 33 -18.02 7.29 -4.81
N PHE A 34 -16.86 7.73 -4.31
CA PHE A 34 -15.69 7.92 -5.15
C PHE A 34 -14.87 6.62 -5.18
N PHE A 35 -14.42 6.26 -6.37
CA PHE A 35 -13.55 5.12 -6.61
C PHE A 35 -12.25 5.59 -7.23
N CYS A 36 -11.17 5.46 -6.50
CA CYS A 36 -9.82 5.70 -6.99
C CYS A 36 -9.20 4.38 -7.43
N VAL A 37 -8.61 4.32 -8.62
CA VAL A 37 -7.89 3.14 -9.11
C VAL A 37 -6.66 3.58 -9.90
N GLY A 38 -5.59 2.80 -9.80
CA GLY A 38 -4.35 3.15 -10.47
C GLY A 38 -3.33 2.02 -10.50
N PRO A 39 -2.57 1.89 -11.60
CA PRO A 39 -1.37 1.07 -11.61
C PRO A 39 -0.19 1.83 -11.01
N THR A 40 0.69 1.06 -10.35
CA THR A 40 2.02 1.50 -9.96
C THR A 40 3.05 0.52 -10.50
N ALA A 41 4.25 1.00 -10.81
CA ALA A 41 5.38 0.18 -11.22
C ALA A 41 6.62 0.62 -10.46
N GLY A 42 7.45 -0.34 -10.08
CA GLY A 42 8.63 -0.07 -9.29
C GLY A 42 9.74 -1.07 -9.49
N TYR A 43 10.92 -0.68 -9.03
CA TYR A 43 12.13 -1.46 -9.05
C TYR A 43 12.86 -1.29 -7.74
N SER A 44 13.31 -2.40 -7.16
CA SER A 44 14.21 -2.41 -6.02
C SER A 44 15.34 -3.40 -6.24
N SER A 45 16.47 -3.14 -5.60
CA SER A 45 17.57 -4.09 -5.62
C SER A 45 18.46 -3.97 -4.40
N TRP A 46 19.21 -5.03 -4.15
CA TRP A 46 20.23 -5.08 -3.11
C TRP A 46 21.37 -6.02 -3.50
N LYS A 47 22.55 -5.75 -2.94
CA LYS A 47 23.73 -6.61 -3.01
C LYS A 47 24.12 -7.09 -1.61
N ASN A 48 24.07 -6.17 -0.65
CA ASN A 48 24.26 -6.46 0.75
C ASN A 48 22.96 -6.94 1.39
N TYR A 49 23.07 -7.87 2.34
CA TYR A 49 21.97 -8.38 3.15
C TYR A 49 22.47 -8.73 4.55
N TRP A 50 21.54 -8.93 5.47
CA TRP A 50 21.81 -9.38 6.82
C TRP A 50 21.50 -10.88 6.94
N GLU A 51 22.45 -11.64 7.45
CA GLU A 51 22.35 -13.03 7.88
C GLU A 51 22.39 -13.01 9.42
N GLY A 52 21.26 -13.21 10.08
CA GLY A 52 21.08 -12.73 11.44
C GLY A 52 21.35 -11.22 11.49
N THR A 53 22.28 -10.77 12.34
CA THR A 53 22.73 -9.37 12.40
C THR A 53 23.97 -9.07 11.56
N LEU A 54 24.60 -10.09 10.96
CA LEU A 54 25.83 -9.96 10.20
C LEU A 54 25.53 -9.48 8.78
N LYS A 55 26.03 -8.29 8.45
CA LYS A 55 25.89 -7.72 7.12
C LYS A 55 26.98 -8.26 6.18
N ARG A 56 26.58 -8.75 5.01
CA ARG A 56 27.49 -9.31 4.01
C ARG A 56 26.93 -9.18 2.60
N GLU A 57 27.74 -9.54 1.62
CA GLU A 57 27.29 -9.84 0.26
C GLU A 57 27.37 -11.35 -0.02
N ASN A 58 26.65 -11.78 -1.06
CA ASN A 58 26.71 -13.16 -1.58
C ASN A 58 27.06 -13.10 -3.07
N LEU A 59 28.32 -13.40 -3.40
CA LEU A 59 28.81 -13.39 -4.78
C LEU A 59 28.15 -14.46 -5.65
N ASN A 60 27.64 -15.55 -5.05
CA ASN A 60 26.94 -16.61 -5.77
C ASN A 60 25.53 -16.17 -6.22
N MET A 61 24.97 -15.09 -5.68
CA MET A 61 23.69 -14.50 -6.14
C MET A 61 23.88 -13.14 -6.81
N GLY A 62 24.99 -12.45 -6.50
CA GLY A 62 25.26 -11.10 -6.97
C GLY A 62 24.22 -10.11 -6.44
N ARG A 63 23.62 -9.34 -7.34
CA ARG A 63 22.54 -8.40 -7.03
C ARG A 63 21.20 -9.09 -7.21
N VAL A 64 20.37 -9.05 -6.17
CA VAL A 64 18.96 -9.45 -6.25
C VAL A 64 18.14 -8.21 -6.59
N SER A 65 17.31 -8.31 -7.60
CA SER A 65 16.40 -7.26 -8.01
C SER A 65 14.95 -7.75 -8.07
N THR A 66 14.04 -6.81 -7.83
CA THR A 66 12.61 -7.06 -7.81
C THR A 66 11.93 -5.94 -8.59
N THR A 67 11.24 -6.30 -9.67
CA THR A 67 10.31 -5.43 -10.38
C THR A 67 8.91 -5.71 -9.86
N ASN A 68 8.17 -4.67 -9.54
CA ASN A 68 6.77 -4.76 -9.15
C ASN A 68 5.90 -3.98 -10.15
N PHE A 69 4.74 -4.53 -10.44
CA PHE A 69 3.63 -3.83 -11.08
C PHE A 69 2.39 -4.13 -10.23
N MET A 70 1.74 -3.12 -9.69
CA MET A 70 0.63 -3.30 -8.76
C MET A 70 -0.58 -2.50 -9.20
N LEU A 71 -1.73 -3.17 -9.30
CA LEU A 71 -3.01 -2.52 -9.46
C LEU A 71 -3.63 -2.31 -8.07
N MET A 72 -3.99 -1.06 -7.77
CA MET A 72 -4.64 -0.71 -6.51
C MET A 72 -5.95 -0.01 -6.76
N GLY A 73 -6.90 -0.18 -5.84
CA GLY A 73 -8.11 0.64 -5.82
C GLY A 73 -8.60 0.92 -4.41
N ASN A 74 -9.37 2.00 -4.28
CA ASN A 74 -9.97 2.46 -3.04
C ASN A 74 -11.38 3.03 -3.34
N TYR A 75 -12.39 2.47 -2.69
CA TYR A 75 -13.79 2.89 -2.80
C TYR A 75 -14.30 3.45 -1.48
N GLY A 76 -14.81 4.68 -1.50
CA GLY A 76 -15.47 5.30 -0.35
C GLY A 76 -16.92 4.86 -0.20
N ILE A 77 -17.18 3.86 0.66
CA ILE A 77 -18.55 3.41 0.99
C ILE A 77 -19.29 4.54 1.71
N THR A 78 -18.61 5.20 2.65
CA THR A 78 -19.09 6.41 3.35
C THR A 78 -17.94 7.40 3.47
N ARG A 79 -18.20 8.62 3.97
CA ARG A 79 -17.13 9.58 4.27
C ARG A 79 -16.13 9.10 5.34
N LYS A 80 -16.47 8.05 6.09
CA LYS A 80 -15.65 7.49 7.17
C LYS A 80 -15.28 6.03 6.96
N LEU A 81 -15.68 5.40 5.85
CA LEU A 81 -15.47 3.98 5.61
C LEU A 81 -15.06 3.76 4.15
N ASN A 82 -13.86 3.23 3.97
CA ASN A 82 -13.28 2.89 2.69
C ASN A 82 -13.00 1.40 2.59
N VAL A 83 -13.11 0.85 1.38
CA VAL A 83 -12.58 -0.47 1.05
C VAL A 83 -11.46 -0.29 0.03
N LEU A 84 -10.31 -0.91 0.28
CA LEU A 84 -9.16 -0.89 -0.61
C LEU A 84 -8.82 -2.29 -1.07
N PHE A 85 -8.23 -2.39 -2.26
CA PHE A 85 -7.61 -3.62 -2.73
C PHE A 85 -6.27 -3.33 -3.39
N GLY A 86 -5.40 -4.34 -3.38
CA GLY A 86 -4.11 -4.31 -4.07
C GLY A 86 -3.76 -5.67 -4.64
N LEU A 87 -3.35 -5.70 -5.89
CA LEU A 87 -2.92 -6.91 -6.58
C LEU A 87 -1.55 -6.67 -7.27
N PRO A 88 -0.45 -7.15 -6.68
CA PRO A 88 0.88 -7.01 -7.25
C PRO A 88 1.26 -8.21 -8.14
N TYR A 89 1.77 -7.90 -9.32
CA TYR A 89 2.61 -8.75 -10.14
C TYR A 89 4.08 -8.46 -9.82
N ILE A 90 4.80 -9.48 -9.37
CA ILE A 90 6.20 -9.35 -8.96
C ILE A 90 7.07 -10.22 -9.86
N LYS A 91 8.26 -9.71 -10.19
CA LYS A 91 9.32 -10.46 -10.87
C LYS A 91 10.62 -10.27 -10.11
N THR A 92 11.25 -11.36 -9.71
CA THR A 92 12.57 -11.35 -9.07
C THR A 92 13.65 -11.83 -10.04
N LYS A 93 14.88 -11.38 -9.82
CA LYS A 93 16.05 -11.82 -10.59
C LYS A 93 17.31 -11.74 -9.72
N ALA A 94 18.16 -12.75 -9.79
CA ALA A 94 19.55 -12.69 -9.35
C ALA A 94 20.45 -12.37 -10.54
N SER A 95 21.49 -11.56 -10.35
CA SER A 95 22.45 -11.22 -11.41
C SER A 95 23.53 -12.28 -11.60
N ALA A 96 23.71 -13.17 -10.63
CA ALA A 96 24.65 -14.28 -10.66
C ALA A 96 24.01 -15.54 -10.06
N GLY A 97 24.70 -16.67 -10.20
CA GLY A 97 24.24 -17.96 -9.74
C GLY A 97 23.33 -18.70 -10.72
N GLN A 98 22.89 -19.88 -10.31
CA GLN A 98 22.08 -20.79 -11.13
C GLN A 98 20.59 -20.76 -10.74
N MET A 99 20.22 -20.04 -9.67
CA MET A 99 18.83 -19.98 -9.22
C MET A 99 18.00 -19.07 -10.10
N ALA A 100 16.97 -19.64 -10.73
CA ALA A 100 16.00 -18.86 -11.48
C ALA A 100 15.13 -18.02 -10.54
N GLY A 101 14.89 -16.76 -10.92
CA GLY A 101 13.91 -15.91 -10.26
C GLY A 101 12.48 -16.40 -10.50
N GLN A 102 11.54 -15.92 -9.69
CA GLN A 102 10.11 -16.16 -9.88
C GLN A 102 9.41 -14.94 -10.46
N LYS A 103 8.30 -15.17 -11.19
CA LYS A 103 7.42 -14.11 -11.66
C LYS A 103 5.96 -14.54 -11.54
N GLY A 104 5.07 -13.63 -11.19
CA GLY A 104 3.64 -13.92 -11.12
C GLY A 104 2.86 -12.91 -10.29
N LEU A 105 1.55 -13.11 -10.28
CA LEU A 105 0.68 -12.46 -9.29
C LEU A 105 1.00 -13.05 -7.92
N GLN A 106 1.22 -12.19 -6.94
CA GLN A 106 1.60 -12.58 -5.58
C GLN A 106 0.34 -12.81 -4.74
N ASP A 107 -0.02 -11.82 -3.91
CA ASP A 107 -1.11 -11.94 -2.95
C ASP A 107 -2.13 -10.81 -3.19
N LEU A 108 -3.41 -11.17 -3.25
CA LEU A 108 -4.49 -10.19 -3.24
C LEU A 108 -4.66 -9.68 -1.81
N SER A 109 -4.53 -8.37 -1.65
CA SER A 109 -4.80 -7.68 -0.39
C SER A 109 -6.13 -6.95 -0.46
N LEU A 110 -6.92 -7.08 0.60
CA LEU A 110 -8.18 -6.38 0.81
C LEU A 110 -8.11 -5.67 2.15
N TRP A 111 -8.53 -4.42 2.20
CA TRP A 111 -8.52 -3.61 3.42
C TRP A 111 -9.83 -2.88 3.62
N LEU A 112 -10.27 -2.82 4.87
CA LEU A 112 -11.34 -1.96 5.34
C LEU A 112 -10.70 -0.88 6.21
N LYS A 113 -10.91 0.39 5.87
CA LYS A 113 -10.35 1.55 6.58
C LYS A 113 -11.48 2.40 7.13
N TRP A 114 -11.48 2.63 8.43
CA TRP A 114 -12.56 3.31 9.14
C TRP A 114 -12.02 4.42 10.06
N VAL A 115 -12.58 5.62 9.95
CA VAL A 115 -12.31 6.73 10.90
C VAL A 115 -13.25 6.59 12.09
N GLY A 116 -12.70 6.11 13.21
CA GLY A 116 -13.45 5.94 14.44
C GLY A 116 -13.62 7.22 15.24
N TYR A 117 -12.65 8.13 15.15
CA TYR A 117 -12.67 9.39 15.89
C TYR A 117 -12.04 10.51 15.09
N GLU A 118 -12.64 11.68 15.15
CA GLU A 118 -12.18 12.89 14.48
C GLU A 118 -12.53 14.08 15.37
N LYS A 119 -11.52 14.86 15.78
CA LYS A 119 -11.73 16.04 16.61
C LYS A 119 -10.71 17.11 16.32
N LYS A 120 -11.16 18.37 16.35
CA LYS A 120 -10.27 19.54 16.35
C LYS A 120 -9.66 19.71 17.74
N ILE A 121 -8.34 19.61 17.83
CA ILE A 121 -7.60 19.76 19.08
C ILE A 121 -6.59 20.89 18.88
N ALA A 122 -6.66 21.89 19.76
CA ALA A 122 -5.89 23.13 19.64
C ALA A 122 -6.09 23.79 18.26
N LYS A 123 -5.05 23.81 17.43
CA LYS A 123 -5.06 24.39 16.07
C LYS A 123 -5.07 23.34 14.96
N GLY A 124 -5.12 22.05 15.29
CA GLY A 124 -5.06 20.96 14.33
C GLY A 124 -6.27 20.03 14.38
N GLU A 125 -6.31 19.11 13.43
CA GLU A 125 -7.31 18.07 13.31
C GLU A 125 -6.66 16.73 13.63
N LEU A 126 -7.18 16.04 14.65
CA LEU A 126 -6.74 14.71 15.04
C LEU A 126 -7.75 13.68 14.53
N GLN A 127 -7.27 12.67 13.82
CA GLN A 127 -8.05 11.54 13.35
C GLN A 127 -7.47 10.23 13.90
N ALA A 128 -8.34 9.37 14.42
CA ALA A 128 -8.01 8.00 14.78
C ALA A 128 -8.68 7.05 13.79
N ILE A 129 -7.85 6.25 13.13
CA ILE A 129 -8.24 5.38 12.02
C ILE A 129 -7.90 3.95 12.40
N VAL A 130 -8.86 3.06 12.18
CA VAL A 130 -8.71 1.62 12.36
C VAL A 130 -8.78 0.97 10.99
N LEU A 131 -7.85 0.07 10.71
CA LEU A 131 -7.86 -0.72 9.48
C LEU A 131 -7.83 -2.21 9.80
N GLY A 132 -8.65 -2.95 9.07
CA GLY A 132 -8.63 -4.42 9.04
C GLY A 132 -8.26 -4.87 7.63
N GLY A 133 -7.28 -5.75 7.50
CA GLY A 133 -6.76 -6.24 6.24
C GLY A 133 -6.75 -7.75 6.18
N TYR A 134 -6.92 -8.29 4.98
CA TYR A 134 -6.71 -9.70 4.68
C TYR A 134 -5.94 -9.85 3.38
N SER A 135 -4.93 -10.71 3.39
CA SER A 135 -4.10 -11.03 2.23
C SER A 135 -4.12 -12.52 1.95
N THR A 136 -4.30 -12.90 0.69
CA THR A 136 -4.27 -14.31 0.25
C THR A 136 -3.49 -14.48 -1.05
N PRO A 137 -2.66 -15.53 -1.19
CA PRO A 137 -2.02 -15.87 -2.46
C PRO A 137 -3.07 -16.17 -3.53
N VAL A 138 -2.93 -15.55 -4.70
CA VAL A 138 -3.83 -15.79 -5.85
C VAL A 138 -3.24 -16.71 -6.91
N ASN A 139 -1.93 -16.95 -6.84
CA ASN A 139 -1.21 -17.85 -7.73
C ASN A 139 -0.40 -18.87 -6.93
N ARG A 140 -0.08 -20.00 -7.58
CA ARG A 140 0.86 -20.97 -7.05
C ARG A 140 2.28 -20.48 -7.36
N TYR A 141 2.99 -20.05 -6.35
CA TYR A 141 4.42 -19.74 -6.38
C TYR A 141 5.07 -20.41 -5.17
N SER A 142 6.33 -20.83 -5.30
CA SER A 142 7.01 -21.53 -4.21
C SER A 142 7.59 -20.51 -3.20
N PRO A 143 7.22 -20.58 -1.91
CA PRO A 143 7.78 -19.70 -0.89
C PRO A 143 9.18 -20.14 -0.44
N ASP A 144 9.65 -21.31 -0.85
CA ASP A 144 10.90 -21.95 -0.37
C ASP A 144 12.16 -21.56 -1.16
N ILE A 145 12.07 -20.54 -2.02
CA ILE A 145 13.18 -20.06 -2.88
C ILE A 145 13.54 -18.62 -2.50
N LEU A 146 13.42 -18.26 -1.23
CA LEU A 146 13.86 -16.95 -0.76
C LEU A 146 15.35 -16.77 -1.05
N PRO A 147 15.81 -15.56 -1.43
CA PRO A 147 15.04 -14.31 -1.55
C PRO A 147 14.39 -14.10 -2.93
N LEU A 148 14.38 -15.12 -3.79
CA LEU A 148 13.80 -15.04 -5.14
C LEU A 148 12.32 -15.39 -5.19
N SER A 149 11.74 -15.96 -4.14
CA SER A 149 10.30 -16.14 -4.02
C SER A 149 9.57 -14.79 -4.13
N ILE A 150 8.47 -14.76 -4.88
CA ILE A 150 7.69 -13.52 -5.03
C ILE A 150 6.86 -13.18 -3.79
N GLY A 151 6.65 -14.12 -2.86
CA GLY A 151 5.94 -13.91 -1.60
C GLY A 151 6.18 -15.08 -0.64
N LEU A 152 5.42 -15.12 0.46
CA LEU A 152 5.55 -16.16 1.48
C LEU A 152 4.45 -17.24 1.41
N HIS A 153 3.49 -17.11 0.48
CA HIS A 153 2.37 -18.04 0.33
C HIS A 153 1.48 -18.16 1.59
N SER A 154 1.54 -17.17 2.47
CA SER A 154 0.82 -17.13 3.75
C SER A 154 -0.46 -16.32 3.63
N ARG A 155 -1.58 -16.87 4.10
CA ARG A 155 -2.77 -16.08 4.37
C ARG A 155 -2.51 -15.21 5.60
N THR A 156 -2.77 -13.92 5.50
CA THR A 156 -2.40 -12.95 6.54
C THR A 156 -3.60 -12.09 6.86
N ALA A 157 -3.97 -12.03 8.14
CA ALA A 157 -4.94 -11.07 8.66
C ALA A 157 -4.18 -9.97 9.39
N THR A 158 -4.47 -8.71 9.09
CA THR A 158 -3.76 -7.57 9.68
C THR A 158 -4.75 -6.60 10.33
N ALA A 159 -4.46 -6.19 11.55
CA ALA A 159 -5.13 -5.07 12.20
C ALA A 159 -4.15 -3.91 12.32
N ARG A 160 -4.59 -2.69 12.01
CA ARG A 160 -3.77 -1.47 12.11
C ARG A 160 -4.54 -0.38 12.83
N LEU A 161 -3.86 0.26 13.77
CA LEU A 161 -4.30 1.49 14.41
C LEU A 161 -3.43 2.63 13.91
N MET A 162 -4.06 3.75 13.57
CA MET A 162 -3.40 4.91 13.00
C MET A 162 -3.94 6.18 13.64
N LEU A 163 -3.03 7.09 13.98
CA LEU A 163 -3.32 8.43 14.45
C LEU A 163 -2.71 9.41 13.45
N ASP A 164 -3.54 10.25 12.85
CA ASP A 164 -3.11 11.34 11.95
C ASP A 164 -3.43 12.67 12.63
N TYR A 165 -2.43 13.53 12.77
CA TYR A 165 -2.60 14.89 13.26
C TYR A 165 -2.14 15.86 12.18
N GLN A 166 -3.04 16.73 11.74
CA GLN A 166 -2.76 17.74 10.73
C GLN A 166 -2.93 19.14 11.31
N TRP A 167 -1.92 19.98 11.12
CA TRP A 167 -1.93 21.40 11.45
C TRP A 167 -1.56 22.23 10.22
N ASN A 168 -2.53 22.97 9.69
CA ASN A 168 -2.44 23.64 8.39
C ASN A 168 -2.06 22.63 7.29
N HIS A 169 -0.90 22.81 6.67
CA HIS A 169 -0.37 21.90 5.64
C HIS A 169 0.64 20.90 6.20
N TRP A 170 0.99 20.96 7.49
CA TRP A 170 1.92 20.02 8.09
C TRP A 170 1.14 18.90 8.75
N PHE A 171 1.61 17.67 8.59
CA PHE A 171 0.99 16.53 9.23
C PHE A 171 2.02 15.56 9.81
N GLY A 172 1.57 14.81 10.81
CA GLY A 172 2.26 13.66 11.35
C GLY A 172 1.29 12.50 11.50
N THR A 173 1.66 11.34 10.99
CA THR A 173 0.91 10.10 11.12
C THR A 173 1.76 9.06 11.84
N VAL A 174 1.20 8.42 12.85
CA VAL A 174 1.80 7.23 13.47
C VAL A 174 0.82 6.08 13.32
N SER A 175 1.33 4.90 12.94
CA SER A 175 0.53 3.70 12.93
C SER A 175 1.28 2.49 13.46
N TYR A 176 0.52 1.60 14.08
CA TYR A 176 0.96 0.31 14.54
C TYR A 176 0.10 -0.77 13.91
N SER A 177 0.72 -1.80 13.34
CA SER A 177 0.03 -2.93 12.71
C SER A 177 0.47 -4.24 13.33
N TYR A 178 -0.48 -5.14 13.55
CA TYR A 178 -0.25 -6.53 13.92
C TYR A 178 -0.76 -7.44 12.80
N SER A 179 0.10 -8.33 12.31
CA SER A 179 -0.21 -9.27 11.22
C SER A 179 -0.13 -10.70 11.73
N TYR A 180 -1.28 -11.35 11.79
CA TYR A 180 -1.44 -12.77 12.07
C TYR A 180 -1.23 -13.57 10.78
N ARG A 181 -0.26 -14.50 10.79
CA ARG A 181 0.11 -15.28 9.60
C ARG A 181 -0.23 -16.76 9.79
N ASN A 182 -1.00 -17.31 8.85
CA ASN A 182 -1.27 -18.75 8.83
C ASN A 182 -0.03 -19.55 8.42
N ASN A 183 -0.02 -20.82 8.80
CA ASN A 183 0.98 -21.77 8.34
C ASN A 183 0.96 -21.92 6.82
N VAL A 184 2.13 -22.25 6.27
CA VAL A 184 2.35 -22.42 4.83
C VAL A 184 2.76 -23.85 4.54
N LYS A 185 2.47 -24.31 3.32
CA LYS A 185 2.93 -25.62 2.85
C LYS A 185 4.09 -25.44 1.88
N LEU A 186 5.15 -26.21 2.08
CA LEU A 186 6.28 -26.30 1.16
C LEU A 186 6.02 -27.34 0.08
N ASP A 187 6.76 -27.22 -1.02
CA ASP A 187 6.75 -28.22 -2.11
C ASP A 187 7.53 -29.50 -1.74
N ARG A 188 8.12 -29.55 -0.54
CA ARG A 188 8.85 -30.69 0.02
C ARG A 188 8.28 -31.12 1.37
N TYR A 189 8.40 -32.42 1.68
CA TYR A 189 7.86 -33.02 2.91
C TYR A 189 8.70 -32.84 4.17
N THR A 190 9.96 -32.42 4.02
CA THR A 190 10.86 -32.26 5.16
C THR A 190 11.58 -30.94 5.07
N TYR A 191 11.74 -30.27 6.21
CA TYR A 191 12.51 -29.03 6.31
C TYR A 191 13.28 -28.96 7.62
N TYR A 192 14.30 -28.12 7.64
CA TYR A 192 15.15 -27.89 8.80
C TYR A 192 14.99 -26.45 9.26
N THR A 193 14.76 -26.24 10.56
CA THR A 193 14.78 -24.91 11.19
C THR A 193 15.96 -24.80 12.16
N THR A 194 15.71 -24.98 13.45
CA THR A 194 16.68 -25.33 14.49
C THR A 194 16.72 -26.84 14.75
N GLU A 195 15.73 -27.56 14.24
CA GLU A 195 15.61 -29.02 14.29
C GLU A 195 15.02 -29.53 12.97
N MET A 196 15.09 -30.85 12.77
CA MET A 196 14.53 -31.51 11.60
C MET A 196 13.03 -31.74 11.78
N HIS A 197 12.23 -31.31 10.81
CA HIS A 197 10.78 -31.53 10.79
C HIS A 197 10.38 -32.45 9.64
N TYR A 198 9.63 -33.51 9.97
CA TYR A 198 9.03 -34.45 9.02
C TYR A 198 7.58 -34.05 8.69
N SER A 199 7.42 -32.83 8.15
CA SER A 199 6.14 -32.28 7.69
C SER A 199 6.39 -31.26 6.59
N ASN A 200 5.44 -31.07 5.67
CA ASN A 200 5.49 -29.98 4.69
C ASN A 200 4.87 -28.69 5.22
N GLU A 201 4.28 -28.68 6.41
CA GLU A 201 3.64 -27.51 7.01
C GLU A 201 4.62 -26.74 7.90
N VAL A 202 4.81 -25.46 7.59
CA VAL A 202 5.69 -24.56 8.31
C VAL A 202 4.86 -23.57 9.11
N LYS A 203 5.13 -23.51 10.42
CA LYS A 203 4.56 -22.49 11.29
C LYS A 203 5.16 -21.13 10.98
N MET A 204 4.31 -20.18 10.58
CA MET A 204 4.74 -18.82 10.30
C MET A 204 4.72 -17.99 11.59
N PRO A 205 5.81 -17.28 11.94
CA PRO A 205 5.77 -16.34 13.04
C PRO A 205 4.86 -15.17 12.68
N ASP A 206 4.20 -14.54 13.64
CA ASP A 206 3.46 -13.31 13.38
C ASP A 206 4.41 -12.14 13.12
N ALA A 207 3.88 -10.98 12.73
CA ALA A 207 4.67 -9.78 12.51
C ALA A 207 3.99 -8.54 13.06
N SER A 208 4.80 -7.55 13.43
CA SER A 208 4.33 -6.22 13.79
C SER A 208 5.07 -5.16 13.00
N GLN A 209 4.41 -4.02 12.82
CA GLN A 209 4.94 -2.91 12.04
C GLN A 209 4.63 -1.60 12.74
N TRP A 210 5.68 -0.82 12.97
CA TRP A 210 5.56 0.61 13.30
C TRP A 210 5.80 1.43 12.04
N ASN A 211 4.97 2.44 11.83
CA ASN A 211 5.14 3.36 10.73
C ASN A 211 4.92 4.80 11.20
N PHE A 212 5.89 5.64 10.88
CA PHE A 212 5.88 7.06 11.16
C PHE A 212 5.96 7.80 9.84
N ARG A 213 5.07 8.77 9.67
CA ARG A 213 5.00 9.63 8.49
C ARG A 213 4.95 11.06 8.97
N ALA A 214 5.69 11.94 8.32
CA ALA A 214 5.60 13.36 8.57
C ALA A 214 5.89 14.10 7.29
N GLY A 215 5.23 15.22 7.08
CA GLY A 215 5.49 16.01 5.89
C GLY A 215 4.49 17.11 5.64
N TYR A 216 4.46 17.52 4.38
CA TYR A 216 3.64 18.58 3.86
C TYR A 216 2.51 17.99 3.03
N ARG A 217 1.29 18.44 3.27
CA ARG A 217 0.07 18.00 2.60
C ARG A 217 -0.76 19.23 2.25
N SER A 218 -0.88 19.50 0.96
CA SER A 218 -1.79 20.50 0.40
C SER A 218 -2.71 19.86 -0.64
N ASP A 219 -3.59 20.67 -1.20
CA ASP A 219 -4.52 20.31 -2.26
C ASP A 219 -3.85 19.84 -3.56
N VAL A 220 -2.61 20.26 -3.79
CA VAL A 220 -1.87 20.00 -5.03
C VAL A 220 -0.73 19.01 -4.82
N ILE A 221 -0.04 19.10 -3.68
CA ILE A 221 1.15 18.31 -3.42
C ILE A 221 1.13 17.71 -2.02
N ILE A 222 1.49 16.45 -1.95
CA ILE A 222 1.75 15.74 -0.70
C ILE A 222 3.18 15.22 -0.78
N ALA A 223 4.02 15.66 0.13
CA ALA A 223 5.40 15.20 0.26
C ALA A 223 5.61 14.72 1.69
N GLU A 224 6.00 13.47 1.86
CA GLU A 224 6.12 12.84 3.16
C GLU A 224 7.42 12.05 3.29
N LEU A 225 8.03 12.18 4.47
CA LEU A 225 9.09 11.31 4.94
C LEU A 225 8.44 10.14 5.68
N VAL A 226 8.89 8.93 5.38
CA VAL A 226 8.33 7.70 5.92
C VAL A 226 9.43 6.90 6.60
N LEU A 227 9.26 6.63 7.89
CA LEU A 227 10.05 5.65 8.63
C LEU A 227 9.19 4.41 8.89
N ASN A 228 9.71 3.25 8.51
CA ASN A 228 9.03 1.98 8.72
C ASN A 228 9.92 1.04 9.52
N LYS A 229 9.36 0.39 10.54
CA LYS A 229 10.04 -0.65 11.30
C LYS A 229 9.19 -1.90 11.32
N TRP A 230 9.59 -2.89 10.53
CA TRP A 230 9.00 -4.23 10.48
C TRP A 230 9.73 -5.15 11.45
N THR A 231 8.97 -5.89 12.27
CA THR A 231 9.51 -6.84 13.24
C THR A 231 8.74 -8.15 13.18
N THR A 232 9.45 -9.25 12.91
CA THR A 232 8.88 -10.60 13.01
C THR A 232 8.85 -11.04 14.48
N LEU A 233 7.69 -11.48 14.94
CA LEU A 233 7.39 -11.88 16.33
C LEU A 233 7.72 -13.36 16.58
N GLY A 234 8.95 -13.75 16.24
CA GLY A 234 9.42 -15.13 16.36
C GLY A 234 10.40 -15.48 15.24
N GLY A 235 10.52 -16.78 14.99
CA GLY A 235 11.45 -17.30 13.98
C GLY A 235 12.90 -17.35 14.45
N PHE A 236 13.78 -17.75 13.54
CA PHE A 236 15.20 -17.98 13.77
C PHE A 236 16.05 -17.28 12.70
N ASP A 237 17.36 -17.20 12.92
CA ASP A 237 18.27 -16.55 11.99
C ASP A 237 18.68 -17.46 10.81
N ILE A 238 19.01 -16.85 9.68
CA ILE A 238 19.59 -17.56 8.54
C ILE A 238 20.93 -18.16 9.00
N PRO A 239 21.19 -19.46 8.77
CA PRO A 239 22.46 -20.07 9.13
C PRO A 239 23.59 -19.53 8.24
N ARG A 240 24.84 -19.70 8.69
CA ARG A 240 26.02 -19.16 7.98
C ARG A 240 26.12 -19.70 6.56
N ASN A 241 26.14 -18.82 5.55
CA ASN A 241 26.11 -19.18 4.12
C ASN A 241 24.85 -19.96 3.69
N GLY A 242 23.81 -20.00 4.53
CA GLY A 242 22.55 -20.67 4.24
C GLY A 242 21.62 -19.84 3.38
N MET A 243 20.65 -20.51 2.80
CA MET A 243 19.54 -19.85 2.11
C MET A 243 18.51 -19.37 3.16
N PRO A 244 17.90 -18.19 2.99
CA PRO A 244 16.79 -17.80 3.85
C PRO A 244 15.61 -18.75 3.72
N PHE A 245 14.89 -18.88 4.82
CA PHE A 245 13.74 -19.74 5.01
C PHE A 245 12.51 -18.93 5.40
N VAL A 246 11.33 -19.44 5.06
CA VAL A 246 10.05 -18.70 5.14
C VAL A 246 9.70 -18.21 6.55
N SER A 247 10.11 -18.95 7.59
CA SER A 247 9.85 -18.63 8.99
C SER A 247 11.03 -17.95 9.70
N ASN A 248 12.02 -17.44 8.96
CA ASN A 248 13.11 -16.68 9.56
C ASN A 248 12.61 -15.38 10.23
N LYS A 249 13.38 -14.93 11.23
CA LYS A 249 13.14 -13.68 11.94
C LYS A 249 13.55 -12.48 11.09
N MET A 250 12.67 -12.00 10.22
CA MET A 250 12.94 -10.89 9.31
C MET A 250 12.57 -9.56 9.98
N ASN A 251 13.58 -8.73 10.27
CA ASN A 251 13.37 -7.38 10.80
C ASN A 251 13.97 -6.36 9.83
N ALA A 252 13.29 -5.24 9.61
CA ALA A 252 13.77 -4.18 8.73
C ALA A 252 13.40 -2.81 9.29
N THR A 253 14.34 -1.88 9.23
CA THR A 253 14.10 -0.45 9.40
C THR A 253 14.36 0.24 8.08
N MET A 254 13.34 0.87 7.52
CA MET A 254 13.38 1.49 6.20
C MET A 254 13.04 2.98 6.31
N LEU A 255 13.76 3.79 5.53
CA LEU A 255 13.48 5.19 5.34
C LEU A 255 13.03 5.40 3.91
N GLY A 256 11.99 6.19 3.69
CA GLY A 256 11.50 6.51 2.38
C GLY A 256 10.93 7.92 2.28
N LEU A 257 10.74 8.33 1.04
CA LEU A 257 10.09 9.56 0.64
C LEU A 257 8.94 9.19 -0.29
N ASN A 258 7.75 9.73 -0.03
CA ASN A 258 6.66 9.67 -0.99
C ASN A 258 6.31 11.08 -1.42
N VAL A 259 6.08 11.24 -2.71
CA VAL A 259 5.57 12.45 -3.32
C VAL A 259 4.34 12.07 -4.11
N LYS A 260 3.30 12.87 -3.95
CA LYS A 260 2.08 12.77 -4.70
C LYS A 260 1.71 14.15 -5.21
N TYR A 261 1.35 14.22 -6.48
CA TYR A 261 0.97 15.43 -7.17
C TYR A 261 -0.41 15.23 -7.80
N GLU A 262 -1.36 16.08 -7.40
CA GLU A 262 -2.66 16.17 -8.05
C GLU A 262 -2.51 17.03 -9.31
N THR A 263 -2.80 16.44 -10.46
CA THR A 263 -2.63 17.14 -11.73
C THR A 263 -3.78 18.15 -11.96
N PRO A 264 -3.61 19.11 -12.88
CA PRO A 264 -4.70 19.99 -13.27
C PRO A 264 -5.89 19.27 -13.91
N LEU A 265 -5.72 18.02 -14.36
CA LEU A 265 -6.83 17.18 -14.80
C LEU A 265 -7.57 16.63 -13.57
N ASN A 266 -8.87 16.93 -13.49
CA ASN A 266 -9.72 16.50 -12.40
C ASN A 266 -9.65 14.98 -12.17
N GLY A 267 -9.29 14.60 -10.94
CA GLY A 267 -9.25 13.22 -10.48
C GLY A 267 -8.01 12.43 -10.90
N LEU A 268 -7.05 13.03 -11.61
CA LEU A 268 -5.80 12.37 -11.99
C LEU A 268 -4.67 12.78 -11.04
N SER A 269 -4.11 11.80 -10.34
CA SER A 269 -2.93 11.99 -9.48
C SER A 269 -1.73 11.20 -10.00
N VAL A 270 -0.55 11.76 -9.82
CA VAL A 270 0.73 11.06 -10.02
C VAL A 270 1.36 10.83 -8.66
N VAL A 271 1.87 9.62 -8.43
CA VAL A 271 2.62 9.27 -7.22
C VAL A 271 4.01 8.79 -7.59
N ALA A 272 4.97 9.10 -6.74
CA ALA A 272 6.32 8.56 -6.77
C ALA A 272 6.78 8.31 -5.34
N ASN A 273 7.48 7.21 -5.11
CA ASN A 273 8.11 6.91 -3.85
C ASN A 273 9.49 6.31 -4.05
N GLY A 274 10.36 6.55 -3.09
CA GLY A 274 11.69 5.96 -3.00
C GLY A 274 11.95 5.52 -1.57
N SER A 275 12.57 4.35 -1.39
CA SER A 275 12.92 3.87 -0.05
C SER A 275 14.23 3.11 -0.03
N THR A 276 14.84 3.06 1.15
CA THR A 276 16.06 2.30 1.43
C THR A 276 15.99 1.65 2.80
N THR A 277 16.55 0.45 2.91
CA THR A 277 16.69 -0.28 4.17
C THR A 277 17.95 0.16 4.89
N LEU A 278 17.78 0.76 6.07
CA LEU A 278 18.88 1.30 6.88
C LEU A 278 19.51 0.22 7.75
N ALA A 279 18.67 -0.58 8.41
CA ALA A 279 19.08 -1.65 9.31
C ALA A 279 18.17 -2.85 9.16
N GLY A 280 18.68 -4.05 9.41
CA GLY A 280 17.89 -5.25 9.27
C GLY A 280 18.45 -6.47 9.98
N ARG A 281 17.65 -7.53 9.96
CA ARG A 281 17.98 -8.90 10.38
C ARG A 281 17.34 -9.87 9.40
N ASN A 282 18.10 -10.79 8.82
CA ASN A 282 17.59 -11.76 7.82
C ASN A 282 16.88 -11.11 6.61
N VAL A 283 17.32 -9.92 6.18
CA VAL A 283 16.70 -9.17 5.08
C VAL A 283 17.76 -8.58 4.15
N GLY A 284 17.38 -8.25 2.91
CA GLY A 284 18.23 -7.50 1.99
C GLY A 284 18.30 -6.02 2.36
N GLN A 285 19.45 -5.38 2.10
CA GLN A 285 19.57 -3.92 2.16
C GLN A 285 18.99 -3.30 0.89
N ALA A 286 17.68 -3.44 0.71
CA ALA A 286 16.98 -3.00 -0.50
C ALA A 286 16.90 -1.48 -0.58
N SER A 287 17.23 -0.95 -1.75
CA SER A 287 16.88 0.40 -2.17
C SER A 287 16.07 0.31 -3.45
N GLY A 288 15.04 1.15 -3.57
CA GLY A 288 14.17 1.12 -4.73
C GLY A 288 13.30 2.36 -4.86
N PHE A 289 12.60 2.40 -5.97
CA PHE A 289 11.61 3.42 -6.29
C PHE A 289 10.37 2.78 -6.90
N ASN A 290 9.25 3.48 -6.81
CA ASN A 290 8.01 3.12 -7.47
C ASN A 290 7.29 4.40 -7.89
N ALA A 291 6.59 4.35 -9.01
CA ALA A 291 5.79 5.45 -9.52
C ALA A 291 4.47 4.91 -10.04
N GLY A 292 3.43 5.74 -10.02
CA GLY A 292 2.11 5.32 -10.45
C GLY A 292 1.21 6.49 -10.78
N ILE A 293 0.10 6.15 -11.40
CA ILE A 293 -0.92 7.10 -11.81
C ILE A 293 -2.24 6.58 -11.27
N PHE A 294 -3.02 7.46 -10.65
CA PHE A 294 -4.32 7.16 -10.08
C PHE A 294 -5.39 8.03 -10.71
N TYR A 295 -6.55 7.44 -10.95
CA TYR A 295 -7.72 8.15 -11.44
C TYR A 295 -8.91 7.93 -10.52
N ILE A 296 -9.66 9.01 -10.26
CA ILE A 296 -10.82 9.03 -9.39
C ILE A 296 -12.09 9.12 -10.23
N PHE A 297 -12.93 8.10 -10.10
CA PHE A 297 -14.27 8.03 -10.67
C PHE A 297 -15.31 8.42 -9.61
N ASP A 298 -16.23 9.31 -9.96
CA ASP A 298 -17.39 9.67 -9.13
C ASP A 298 -18.61 8.84 -9.54
N PHE A 299 -19.08 7.96 -8.65
CA PHE A 299 -20.29 7.15 -8.83
C PHE A 299 -21.53 7.71 -8.13
N GLY A 300 -21.49 8.96 -7.65
CA GLY A 300 -22.65 9.65 -7.09
C GLY A 300 -23.77 9.77 -8.12
N ARG A 301 -25.00 9.32 -7.76
CA ARG A 301 -26.18 9.50 -8.61
C ARG A 301 -26.38 10.99 -8.92
N LYS A 302 -26.26 11.37 -10.19
CA LYS A 302 -26.85 12.62 -10.68
C LYS A 302 -28.37 12.49 -10.55
N THR A 303 -28.98 13.26 -9.66
CA THR A 303 -30.44 13.34 -9.54
C THR A 303 -31.03 13.61 -10.93
N LYS A 304 -31.92 12.72 -11.39
CA LYS A 304 -32.67 12.88 -12.65
C LYS A 304 -33.30 14.27 -12.64
N LYS A 305 -33.05 15.07 -13.68
CA LYS A 305 -33.93 16.21 -13.99
C LYS A 305 -35.32 15.64 -14.22
N GLU A 306 -36.23 15.85 -13.28
CA GLU A 306 -37.66 15.66 -13.50
C GLU A 306 -38.05 16.46 -14.74
N LYS A 307 -38.56 15.77 -15.76
CA LYS A 307 -39.32 16.40 -16.83
C LYS A 307 -40.58 16.96 -16.16
N THR A 308 -40.62 18.28 -15.98
CA THR A 308 -41.83 19.00 -15.58
C THR A 308 -42.95 18.63 -16.55
N LYS A 309 -43.95 17.91 -16.04
CA LYS A 309 -45.27 17.79 -16.65
C LYS A 309 -45.83 19.20 -16.83
N LYS A 310 -46.14 19.58 -18.08
CA LYS A 310 -47.01 20.71 -18.38
C LYS A 310 -48.40 20.13 -18.66
N ASP A 311 -49.22 20.06 -17.63
CA ASP A 311 -50.68 20.04 -17.77
C ASP A 311 -51.18 21.43 -17.35
N GLY A 312 -52.01 22.06 -18.18
CA GLY A 312 -52.59 23.36 -17.86
C GLY A 312 -53.31 24.03 -19.03
N LYS A 313 -54.54 23.56 -19.29
CA LYS A 313 -55.69 24.19 -19.95
C LYS A 313 -55.65 25.72 -20.20
N SER A 314 -56.22 26.14 -21.34
CA SER A 314 -57.38 27.04 -21.35
C SER A 314 -58.24 26.82 -22.61
N GLU A 315 -59.52 26.52 -22.38
CA GLU A 315 -60.62 26.67 -23.32
C GLU A 315 -60.98 28.17 -23.50
N LYS A 316 -61.69 28.42 -24.61
CA LYS A 316 -62.37 29.62 -25.10
C LYS A 316 -61.55 30.59 -25.94
#